data_AF-A0A9C7UZ49-F1
#
_entry.id   AF-A0A9C7UZ49-F1
#
_cell.length_a   1.000
_cell.length_b   1.000
_cell.length_c   1.000
_cell.angle_alpha   90.00
_cell.angle_beta   90.00
_cell.angle_gamma   90.00
#
_symmetry.space_group_name_H-M   'P 1'
#
loop_
_entity.id
_entity.type
_entity.pdbx_description
1 polymer ?
#
loop_
_entity_poly.entity_id
_entity_poly.type
_entity_poly.pdbx_seq_one_letter_code
_entity_poly.pdbx_strand_id
1 'polypeptide(L)'
;MNTLLTLATEAAVLSAEQQSAVQAVVDETMYSGSDVNGIWYLIGAAWVFFMQCGFAMVETGMTRSKNAGNIIMKNLMDFCIGTVVFILLGFGLLLGEDTLFGLVGIPNLDILGSFSDFNRCAEFVFNLVFCATAATIVSGAMAERTKFLSYCIYSAIISAVVYPIEAHWIWGG
;
A
#
# COMPACT_ATOMS: atom_id res chain seq x y z
N MET A 1 53.40 16.45 30.03
CA MET A 1 52.92 15.72 28.84
C MET A 1 51.44 15.30 28.94
N ASN A 2 50.70 15.72 29.98
CA ASN A 2 49.29 15.31 30.17
C ASN A 2 48.28 16.44 29.97
N THR A 3 48.73 17.70 29.86
CA THR A 3 47.86 18.89 29.72
C THR A 3 47.48 19.21 28.27
N LEU A 4 48.39 18.96 27.31
CA LEU A 4 48.10 19.14 25.88
C LEU A 4 47.26 17.99 25.30
N LEU A 5 47.42 16.77 25.83
CA LEU A 5 46.59 15.62 25.46
C LEU A 5 45.16 15.74 26.03
N THR A 6 44.97 16.33 27.21
CA THR A 6 43.62 16.62 27.76
C THR A 6 42.92 17.72 26.98
N LEU A 7 43.60 18.82 26.65
CA LEU A 7 43.05 19.89 25.80
C LEU A 7 42.71 19.43 24.38
N ALA A 8 43.51 18.53 23.79
CA ALA A 8 43.21 17.95 22.48
C ALA A 8 42.03 16.97 22.51
N THR A 9 41.79 16.32 23.64
CA THR A 9 40.64 15.42 23.84
C THR A 9 39.36 16.24 24.09
N GLU A 10 39.45 17.38 24.76
CA GLU A 10 38.34 18.34 24.93
C GLU A 10 37.97 19.05 23.61
N ALA A 11 38.94 19.31 22.72
CA ALA A 11 38.68 19.84 21.38
C ALA A 11 38.07 18.79 20.41
N ALA A 12 38.22 17.49 20.72
CA ALA A 12 37.72 16.39 19.89
C ALA A 12 36.29 15.94 20.24
N VAL A 13 35.69 16.51 21.28
CA VAL A 13 34.29 16.24 21.63
C VAL A 13 33.53 17.54 21.39
N LEU A 14 32.87 17.64 20.22
CA LEU A 14 31.75 18.58 20.06
C LEU A 14 30.90 18.45 21.33
N SER A 15 30.65 19.56 22.01
CA SER A 15 29.80 19.57 23.21
C SER A 15 28.50 18.79 22.92
N ALA A 16 28.02 18.01 23.89
CA ALA A 16 26.79 17.22 23.74
C ALA A 16 25.59 18.08 23.29
N GLU A 17 25.62 19.37 23.65
CA GLU A 17 24.68 20.41 23.23
C GLU A 17 24.79 20.74 21.73
N GLN A 18 26.00 20.86 21.18
CA GLN A 18 26.22 21.01 19.74
C GLN A 18 25.91 19.73 18.95
N GLN A 19 26.14 18.54 19.52
CA GLN A 19 25.71 17.27 18.89
C GLN A 19 24.19 17.14 18.84
N SER A 20 23.47 17.54 19.89
CA SER A 20 22.00 17.57 19.88
C SER A 20 21.44 18.62 18.91
N ALA A 21 22.10 19.78 18.79
CA ALA A 21 21.71 20.81 17.84
C ALA A 21 22.01 20.41 16.39
N VAL A 22 23.15 19.74 16.14
CA VAL A 22 23.46 19.16 14.83
C VAL A 22 22.50 18.02 14.50
N GLN A 23 22.16 17.15 15.46
CA GLN A 23 21.17 16.09 15.24
C GLN A 23 19.77 16.66 14.98
N ALA A 24 19.35 17.71 15.69
CA ALA A 24 18.08 18.39 15.44
C ALA A 24 18.04 19.08 14.06
N VAL A 25 19.13 19.74 13.65
CA VAL A 25 19.25 20.33 12.30
C VAL A 25 19.35 19.24 11.23
N VAL A 26 20.00 18.11 11.51
CA VAL A 26 20.04 16.94 10.62
C VAL A 26 18.66 16.30 10.51
N ASP A 27 17.87 16.19 11.58
CA ASP A 27 16.49 15.67 11.54
C ASP A 27 15.51 16.67 10.88
N GLU A 28 15.83 17.96 10.88
CA GLU A 28 15.08 19.03 10.20
C GLU A 28 15.48 19.17 8.71
N THR A 29 16.73 18.84 8.35
CA THR A 29 17.28 18.99 6.98
C THR A 29 17.34 17.67 6.20
N MET A 30 17.55 16.55 6.88
CA MET A 30 17.34 15.20 6.33
C MET A 30 15.87 14.89 6.52
N TYR A 31 15.21 14.56 5.41
CA TYR A 31 13.90 13.90 5.38
C TYR A 31 13.60 13.18 6.69
N SER A 32 12.65 13.69 7.48
CA SER A 32 12.20 13.03 8.71
C SER A 32 11.97 11.56 8.39
N GLY A 33 12.58 10.64 9.14
CA GLY A 33 12.57 9.22 8.83
C GLY A 33 11.17 8.62 8.63
N SER A 34 10.12 9.31 9.09
CA SER A 34 8.72 9.04 8.78
C SER A 34 8.40 9.11 7.28
N ASP A 35 8.85 10.14 6.58
CA ASP A 35 8.46 10.43 5.19
C ASP A 35 9.21 9.54 4.20
N VAL A 36 10.39 9.07 4.59
CA VAL A 36 11.17 8.07 3.85
C VAL A 36 10.38 6.76 3.73
N ASN A 37 9.65 6.38 4.78
CA ASN A 37 8.80 5.18 4.75
C ASN A 37 7.64 5.34 3.77
N GLY A 38 6.97 6.49 3.76
CA GLY A 38 5.91 6.80 2.79
C GLY A 38 6.41 6.77 1.35
N ILE A 39 7.60 7.33 1.08
CA ILE A 39 8.23 7.27 -0.25
C ILE A 39 8.56 5.82 -0.63
N TRP A 40 9.10 5.03 0.30
CA TRP A 40 9.38 3.61 0.05
C TRP A 40 8.12 2.82 -0.31
N TYR A 41 7.01 3.03 0.43
CA TYR A 41 5.72 2.43 0.12
C TYR A 41 5.21 2.85 -1.25
N LEU A 42 5.35 4.13 -1.65
CA LEU A 42 4.92 4.59 -2.96
C LEU A 42 5.77 4.03 -4.11
N ILE A 43 7.08 3.90 -3.91
CA ILE A 43 7.96 3.24 -4.89
C ILE A 43 7.55 1.77 -5.05
N GLY A 44 7.32 1.06 -3.95
CA GLY A 44 6.80 -0.31 -3.97
C GLY A 44 5.43 -0.40 -4.64
N ALA A 45 4.53 0.53 -4.33
CA ALA A 45 3.19 0.59 -4.92
C ALA A 45 3.25 0.83 -6.43
N ALA A 46 4.18 1.66 -6.91
CA ALA A 46 4.37 1.88 -8.35
C ALA A 46 4.78 0.61 -9.10
N TRP A 47 5.65 -0.22 -8.50
CA TRP A 47 6.06 -1.51 -9.08
C TRP A 47 4.91 -2.51 -9.11
N VAL A 48 4.13 -2.58 -8.03
CA VAL A 48 2.97 -3.47 -7.94
C VAL A 48 1.84 -3.01 -8.86
N PHE A 49 1.64 -1.70 -9.03
CA PHE A 49 0.71 -1.18 -10.02
C PHE A 49 1.08 -1.63 -11.44
N PHE A 50 2.37 -1.72 -11.75
CA PHE A 50 2.83 -2.24 -13.04
C PHE A 50 2.48 -3.73 -13.26
N MET A 51 2.21 -4.49 -12.19
CA MET A 51 1.71 -5.87 -12.30
C MET A 51 0.33 -5.92 -12.94
N GLN A 52 -0.53 -4.91 -12.78
CA GLN A 52 -1.83 -4.85 -13.47
C GLN A 52 -1.66 -4.90 -14.99
N CYS A 53 -0.72 -4.10 -15.51
CA CYS A 53 -0.36 -4.13 -16.92
C CYS A 53 0.24 -5.50 -17.32
N GLY A 54 1.08 -6.08 -16.45
CA GLY A 54 1.64 -7.41 -16.65
C GLY A 54 0.58 -8.51 -16.79
N PHE A 55 -0.38 -8.56 -15.86
CA PHE A 55 -1.48 -9.54 -15.90
C PHE A 55 -2.38 -9.32 -17.11
N ALA A 56 -2.72 -8.06 -17.44
CA ALA A 56 -3.49 -7.77 -18.64
C ALA A 56 -2.84 -8.32 -19.91
N MET A 57 -1.52 -8.17 -20.05
CA MET A 57 -0.75 -8.68 -21.20
C MET A 57 -0.68 -10.22 -21.22
N VAL A 58 -0.49 -10.86 -20.07
CA VAL A 58 -0.45 -12.34 -19.99
C VAL A 58 -1.81 -12.95 -20.30
N GLU A 59 -2.89 -12.41 -19.72
CA GLU A 59 -4.25 -12.90 -19.94
C GLU A 59 -4.73 -12.68 -21.37
N THR A 60 -4.36 -11.56 -22.00
CA THR A 60 -4.63 -11.38 -23.43
C THR A 60 -3.73 -12.20 -24.34
N GLY A 61 -2.48 -12.43 -23.96
CA GLY A 61 -1.55 -13.28 -24.71
C GLY A 61 -1.97 -14.74 -24.73
N MET A 62 -2.60 -15.23 -23.66
CA MET A 62 -3.05 -16.62 -23.54
C MET A 62 -4.46 -16.86 -24.10
N THR A 63 -5.15 -15.83 -24.58
CA THR A 63 -6.54 -15.93 -25.02
C THR A 63 -6.70 -15.60 -26.49
N ARG A 64 -7.78 -16.12 -27.08
CA ARG A 64 -8.00 -15.92 -28.52
C ARG A 64 -8.17 -14.44 -28.84
N SER A 65 -7.54 -13.98 -29.92
CA SER A 65 -7.54 -12.58 -30.37
C SER A 65 -8.93 -11.95 -30.47
N LYS A 66 -9.96 -12.74 -30.82
CA LYS A 66 -11.36 -12.30 -30.87
C LYS A 66 -11.95 -11.89 -29.51
N ASN A 67 -11.34 -12.30 -28.40
CA ASN A 67 -11.79 -12.03 -27.03
C ASN A 67 -10.82 -11.14 -26.24
N ALA A 68 -9.70 -10.72 -26.83
CA ALA A 68 -8.66 -9.96 -26.13
C ALA A 68 -9.18 -8.64 -25.52
N GLY A 69 -10.05 -7.92 -26.25
CA GLY A 69 -10.65 -6.67 -25.74
C GLY A 69 -11.53 -6.87 -24.50
N ASN A 70 -12.28 -7.98 -24.43
CA ASN A 70 -13.11 -8.27 -23.26
C ASN A 70 -12.29 -8.66 -22.03
N ILE A 71 -11.04 -9.07 -22.22
CA ILE A 71 -10.14 -9.47 -21.14
C ILE A 71 -9.37 -8.27 -20.60
N ILE A 72 -8.85 -7.39 -21.47
CA ILE A 72 -8.27 -6.11 -21.04
C ILE A 72 -9.28 -5.28 -20.25
N MET A 73 -10.54 -5.24 -20.71
CA MET A 73 -11.58 -4.48 -20.00
C MET A 73 -11.89 -5.05 -18.62
N LYS A 74 -11.76 -6.36 -18.38
CA LYS A 74 -11.94 -6.95 -17.04
C LYS A 74 -10.79 -6.56 -16.13
N ASN A 75 -9.56 -6.70 -16.63
CA ASN A 75 -8.35 -6.38 -15.90
C ASN A 75 -8.30 -4.90 -15.48
N LEU A 76 -8.69 -3.99 -16.38
CA LEU A 76 -8.82 -2.57 -16.05
C LEU A 76 -9.96 -2.29 -15.05
N MET A 77 -11.09 -2.97 -15.21
CA MET A 77 -12.25 -2.76 -14.34
C MET A 77 -12.01 -3.25 -12.91
N ASP A 78 -11.17 -4.27 -12.71
CA ASP A 78 -10.76 -4.71 -11.38
C ASP A 78 -10.07 -3.62 -10.58
N PHE A 79 -9.18 -2.88 -11.23
CA PHE A 79 -8.52 -1.76 -10.58
C PHE A 79 -9.52 -0.63 -10.27
N CYS A 80 -10.41 -0.30 -11.21
CA CYS A 80 -11.39 0.77 -11.03
C CYS A 80 -12.42 0.47 -9.93
N ILE A 81 -13.05 -0.71 -9.97
CA ILE A 81 -14.04 -1.12 -8.99
C ILE A 81 -13.35 -1.43 -7.66
N GLY A 82 -12.21 -2.11 -7.68
CA GLY A 82 -11.39 -2.39 -6.50
C GLY A 82 -11.02 -1.11 -5.77
N THR A 83 -10.59 -0.06 -6.47
CA THR A 83 -10.28 1.24 -5.87
C THR A 83 -11.50 1.84 -5.16
N VAL A 84 -12.66 1.91 -5.82
CA VAL A 84 -13.88 2.50 -5.23
C VAL A 84 -14.32 1.74 -3.99
N VAL A 85 -14.30 0.41 -4.06
CA VAL A 85 -14.73 -0.47 -2.96
C VAL A 85 -13.73 -0.44 -1.80
N PHE A 86 -12.43 -0.40 -2.11
CA PHE A 86 -11.36 -0.37 -1.12
C PHE A 86 -11.31 0.96 -0.36
N ILE A 87 -11.64 2.09 -1.02
CA ILE A 87 -11.80 3.40 -0.36
C ILE A 87 -12.99 3.38 0.62
N LEU A 88 -14.13 2.79 0.21
CA LEU A 88 -15.36 2.85 1.00
C LEU A 88 -15.39 1.90 2.19
N LEU A 89 -14.81 0.70 2.06
CA LEU A 89 -14.89 -0.36 3.08
C LEU A 89 -13.55 -1.05 3.32
N GLY A 90 -12.74 -1.27 2.28
CA GLY A 90 -11.55 -2.12 2.38
C GLY A 90 -10.46 -1.59 3.30
N PHE A 91 -10.16 -0.29 3.27
CA PHE A 91 -9.15 0.28 4.17
C PHE A 91 -9.63 0.36 5.62
N GLY A 92 -10.92 0.66 5.83
CA GLY A 92 -11.54 0.65 7.16
C GLY A 92 -11.50 -0.73 7.81
N LEU A 93 -11.65 -1.80 7.03
CA LEU A 93 -11.56 -3.18 7.53
C LEU A 93 -10.11 -3.66 7.77
N LEU A 94 -9.13 -3.11 7.05
CA LEU A 94 -7.73 -3.52 7.12
C LEU A 94 -6.98 -2.89 8.31
N LEU A 95 -7.23 -1.60 8.58
CA LEU A 95 -6.58 -0.82 9.65
C LEU A 95 -7.55 -0.29 10.73
N GLY A 96 -8.82 -0.72 10.71
CA GLY A 96 -9.81 -0.32 11.72
C GLY A 96 -9.50 -0.91 13.09
N GLU A 97 -9.99 -0.25 14.16
CA GLU A 97 -9.87 -0.76 15.53
C GLU A 97 -10.33 -2.23 15.62
N ASP A 98 -9.52 -3.06 16.26
CA ASP A 98 -9.78 -4.47 16.45
C ASP A 98 -11.13 -4.68 17.15
N THR A 99 -12.05 -5.33 16.45
CA THR A 99 -13.23 -5.90 17.08
C THR A 99 -13.34 -7.38 16.77
N LEU A 100 -13.95 -8.12 17.71
CA LEU A 100 -13.98 -9.59 17.71
C LEU A 100 -12.59 -10.24 17.80
N PHE A 101 -11.82 -9.97 18.87
CA PHE A 101 -10.61 -10.74 19.18
C PHE A 101 -9.51 -10.68 18.09
N GLY A 102 -9.44 -9.60 17.31
CA GLY A 102 -8.49 -9.42 16.19
C GLY A 102 -8.95 -10.04 14.86
N LEU A 103 -10.25 -10.36 14.72
CA LEU A 103 -10.78 -11.00 13.52
C LEU A 103 -11.30 -10.02 12.47
N VAL A 104 -11.78 -8.83 12.84
CA VAL A 104 -12.33 -7.86 11.88
C VAL A 104 -12.13 -6.43 12.42
N GLY A 105 -11.45 -5.57 11.65
CA GLY A 105 -11.40 -4.14 11.93
C GLY A 105 -12.77 -3.49 11.73
N ILE A 106 -13.18 -2.56 12.58
CA ILE A 106 -14.45 -1.83 12.38
C ILE A 106 -14.39 -1.09 11.04
N PRO A 107 -15.35 -1.24 10.11
CA PRO A 107 -15.38 -0.49 8.87
C PRO A 107 -15.54 1.01 9.18
N ASN A 108 -14.42 1.71 9.26
CA ASN A 108 -14.36 3.15 9.50
C ASN A 108 -13.99 3.87 8.21
N LEU A 109 -14.75 4.92 7.87
CA LEU A 109 -14.49 5.82 6.74
C LEU A 109 -13.38 6.85 7.04
N ASP A 110 -12.55 6.58 8.06
CA ASP A 110 -11.61 7.53 8.64
C ASP A 110 -10.47 7.92 7.67
N ILE A 111 -10.27 7.12 6.59
CA ILE A 111 -9.40 7.48 5.46
C ILE A 111 -9.87 8.77 4.77
N LEU A 112 -11.18 9.02 4.70
CA LEU A 112 -11.72 10.22 4.06
C LEU A 112 -11.53 11.50 4.91
N GLY A 113 -11.32 11.33 6.22
CA GLY A 113 -11.08 12.43 7.17
C GLY A 113 -9.60 12.70 7.45
N SER A 114 -8.72 11.70 7.29
CA SER A 114 -7.29 11.74 7.68
C SER A 114 -6.28 11.81 6.52
N PHE A 115 -6.72 12.21 5.32
CA PHE A 115 -5.83 12.41 4.15
C PHE A 115 -4.69 13.43 4.36
N SER A 116 -4.65 14.14 5.50
CA SER A 116 -3.55 15.01 5.89
C SER A 116 -2.26 14.26 6.22
N ASP A 117 -2.33 12.97 6.58
CA ASP A 117 -1.15 12.17 6.94
C ASP A 117 -0.55 11.50 5.70
N PHE A 118 0.58 12.03 5.21
CA PHE A 118 1.27 11.50 4.02
C PHE A 118 1.58 9.99 4.10
N ASN A 119 2.04 9.51 5.27
CA ASN A 119 2.40 8.11 5.45
C ASN A 119 1.17 7.18 5.44
N ARG A 120 0.03 7.64 5.97
CA ARG A 120 -1.23 6.88 5.94
C ARG A 120 -1.75 6.74 4.50
N CYS A 121 -1.64 7.81 3.72
CA CYS A 121 -1.98 7.81 2.30
C CYS A 121 -1.08 6.87 1.49
N ALA A 122 0.23 6.86 1.78
CA ALA A 122 1.18 5.97 1.12
C ALA A 122 0.90 4.49 1.43
N GLU A 123 0.61 4.16 2.68
CA GLU A 123 0.23 2.81 3.11
C GLU A 123 -1.13 2.38 2.52
N PHE A 124 -2.09 3.29 2.42
CA PHE A 124 -3.36 3.06 1.72
C PHE A 124 -3.13 2.69 0.25
N VAL A 125 -2.36 3.50 -0.48
CA VAL A 125 -2.10 3.26 -1.91
C VAL A 125 -1.35 1.94 -2.11
N PHE A 126 -0.40 1.62 -1.22
CA PHE A 126 0.30 0.35 -1.23
C PHE A 126 -0.68 -0.84 -1.08
N ASN A 127 -1.51 -0.85 -0.04
CA ASN A 127 -2.46 -1.94 0.16
C ASN A 127 -3.53 -2.04 -0.94
N LEU A 128 -3.95 -0.90 -1.51
CA LEU A 128 -4.90 -0.86 -2.62
C LEU A 128 -4.36 -1.57 -3.86
N VAL A 129 -3.11 -1.32 -4.25
CA VAL A 129 -2.53 -1.95 -5.44
C VAL A 129 -2.29 -3.45 -5.24
N PHE A 130 -2.03 -3.90 -4.01
CA PHE A 130 -1.98 -5.33 -3.68
C PHE A 130 -3.38 -5.97 -3.74
N CYS A 131 -4.41 -5.30 -3.21
CA CYS A 131 -5.79 -5.75 -3.32
C CYS A 131 -6.22 -5.94 -4.78
N ALA A 132 -5.96 -4.93 -5.63
CA ALA A 132 -6.24 -5.03 -7.06
C ALA A 132 -5.46 -6.18 -7.71
N THR A 133 -4.24 -6.44 -7.24
CA THR A 133 -3.40 -7.53 -7.77
C THR A 133 -3.93 -8.91 -7.36
N ALA A 134 -4.45 -9.04 -6.14
CA ALA A 134 -5.12 -10.27 -5.73
C ALA A 134 -6.37 -10.55 -6.58
N ALA A 135 -7.19 -9.53 -6.87
CA ALA A 135 -8.37 -9.68 -7.71
C ALA A 135 -8.01 -10.11 -9.15
N THR A 136 -6.99 -9.50 -9.74
CA THR A 136 -6.58 -9.76 -11.14
C THR A 136 -6.02 -11.18 -11.33
N ILE A 137 -5.30 -11.73 -10.34
CA ILE A 137 -4.78 -13.12 -10.41
C ILE A 137 -5.92 -14.13 -10.62
N VAL A 138 -7.07 -13.91 -9.98
CA VAL A 138 -8.20 -14.82 -10.11
C VAL A 138 -8.99 -14.57 -11.40
N SER A 139 -8.91 -13.37 -11.98
CA SER A 139 -9.41 -13.09 -13.34
C SER A 139 -8.83 -14.06 -14.37
N GLY A 140 -7.52 -14.30 -14.29
CA GLY A 140 -6.80 -15.17 -15.22
C GLY A 140 -7.34 -16.61 -15.20
N ALA A 141 -7.75 -17.12 -14.04
CA ALA A 141 -8.35 -18.44 -13.91
C ALA A 141 -9.74 -18.55 -14.59
N MET A 142 -10.42 -17.42 -14.76
CA MET A 142 -11.78 -17.33 -15.29
C MET A 142 -11.85 -16.86 -16.75
N ALA A 143 -10.71 -16.83 -17.45
CA ALA A 143 -10.59 -16.31 -18.80
C ALA A 143 -11.55 -17.00 -19.80
N GLU A 144 -12.00 -16.24 -20.80
CA GLU A 144 -12.89 -16.64 -21.91
C GLU A 144 -14.36 -17.02 -21.60
N ARG A 145 -14.76 -17.42 -20.38
CA ARG A 145 -16.12 -17.97 -20.14
C ARG A 145 -17.03 -17.17 -19.17
N THR A 146 -16.55 -16.08 -18.59
CA THR A 146 -17.32 -15.29 -17.61
C THR A 146 -18.02 -14.08 -18.22
N LYS A 147 -19.27 -13.86 -17.79
CA LYS A 147 -20.01 -12.61 -18.06
C LYS A 147 -19.34 -11.45 -17.33
N PHE A 148 -19.17 -10.33 -18.02
CA PHE A 148 -18.51 -9.14 -17.48
C PHE A 148 -19.16 -8.64 -16.18
N LEU A 149 -20.50 -8.60 -16.11
CA LEU A 149 -21.21 -8.13 -14.93
C LEU A 149 -20.97 -9.01 -13.69
N SER A 150 -20.98 -10.34 -13.85
CA SER A 150 -20.68 -11.28 -12.77
C SER A 150 -19.25 -11.12 -12.26
N TYR A 151 -18.34 -10.76 -13.16
CA TYR A 151 -16.95 -10.50 -12.84
C TYR A 151 -16.77 -9.20 -12.02
N CYS A 152 -17.50 -8.13 -12.37
CA CYS A 152 -17.50 -6.89 -11.58
C CYS A 152 -18.01 -7.10 -10.14
N ILE A 153 -19.06 -7.90 -9.96
CA ILE A 153 -19.60 -8.22 -8.63
C ILE A 153 -18.58 -9.02 -7.82
N TYR A 154 -17.94 -10.01 -8.46
CA TYR A 154 -16.87 -10.78 -7.85
C TYR A 154 -15.70 -9.91 -7.38
N SER A 155 -15.23 -9.01 -8.26
CA SER A 155 -14.15 -8.06 -7.96
C SER A 155 -14.47 -7.15 -6.77
N ALA A 156 -15.72 -6.69 -6.69
CA ALA A 156 -16.22 -5.93 -5.55
C ALA A 156 -16.23 -6.75 -4.25
N ILE A 157 -16.65 -8.02 -4.29
CA ILE A 157 -16.71 -8.87 -3.09
C ILE A 157 -15.30 -9.15 -2.55
N ILE A 158 -14.34 -9.46 -3.43
CA ILE A 158 -12.95 -9.69 -3.00
C ILE A 158 -12.35 -8.44 -2.40
N SER A 159 -12.54 -7.29 -3.05
CA SER A 159 -11.97 -6.02 -2.60
C SER A 159 -12.63 -5.48 -1.33
N ALA A 160 -13.90 -5.84 -1.07
CA ALA A 160 -14.63 -5.42 0.12
C ALA A 160 -14.41 -6.32 1.34
N VAL A 161 -14.28 -7.63 1.15
CA VAL A 161 -14.42 -8.60 2.25
C VAL A 161 -13.22 -9.54 2.32
N VAL A 162 -12.90 -10.24 1.23
CA VAL A 162 -11.89 -11.31 1.27
C VAL A 162 -10.50 -10.75 1.55
N TYR A 163 -10.05 -9.79 0.73
CA TYR A 163 -8.72 -9.23 0.88
C TYR A 163 -8.53 -8.42 2.19
N PRO A 164 -9.46 -7.53 2.59
CA PRO A 164 -9.30 -6.77 3.82
C PRO A 164 -9.27 -7.63 5.10
N ILE A 165 -10.08 -8.70 5.17
CA ILE A 165 -10.11 -9.58 6.35
C ILE A 165 -8.82 -10.40 6.45
N GLU A 166 -8.35 -10.97 5.34
CA GLU A 166 -7.10 -11.73 5.31
C GLU A 166 -5.89 -10.84 5.63
N ALA A 167 -5.86 -9.63 5.08
CA ALA A 167 -4.82 -8.66 5.37
C ALA A 167 -4.87 -8.20 6.83
N HIS A 168 -6.06 -8.01 7.41
CA HIS A 168 -6.20 -7.67 8.83
C HIS A 168 -5.66 -8.77 9.75
N TRP A 169 -5.88 -10.07 9.46
CA TRP A 169 -5.34 -11.15 10.30
C TRP A 169 -3.82 -11.26 10.29
N ILE A 170 -3.19 -10.91 9.17
CA ILE A 170 -1.74 -11.09 8.99
C ILE A 170 -0.99 -9.79 9.31
N TRP A 171 -1.59 -8.63 9.00
CA TRP A 171 -0.96 -7.31 9.03
C TRP A 171 -1.67 -6.30 9.94
N GLY A 172 -2.90 -6.57 10.41
CA GLY A 172 -3.72 -5.64 11.21
C GLY A 172 -3.58 -5.83 12.72
N GLY A 173 -2.40 -6.22 13.21
CA GLY A 173 -2.17 -6.52 14.64
C GLY A 173 -2.25 -5.33 15.59
#